data_AF-A0A6I4TX08-F1
#
_entry.id   AF-A0A6I4TX08-F1
#
_cell.length_a   1.000
_cell.length_b   1.000
_cell.length_c   1.000
_cell.angle_alpha   90.00
_cell.angle_beta   90.00
_cell.angle_gamma   90.00
#
_symmetry.space_group_name_H-M   'P 1'
#
loop_
_entity.id
_entity.type
_entity.pdbx_description
1 polymer ?
#
loop_
_entity_poly.entity_id
_entity_poly.type
_entity_poly.pdbx_seq_one_letter_code
_entity_poly.pdbx_strand_id
1 'polypeptide(L)'
;MAGKKRARLKAALGNPRAGKGGVPGLSPNPATNLLIATVAMRGASMLMRRGMERGLLRSRYEPSIAEDIIKGRTLGQTVIATTVARVATGSIPGMVAVTGALFLKAAYERGRARRELRKGDAKLAKMARLGHKKDTAETD
;
A
#
# COMPACT_ATOMS: atom_id res chain seq x y z
N MET A 1 43.57 -3.92 -21.51
CA MET A 1 42.83 -3.22 -20.42
C MET A 1 41.86 -4.10 -19.59
N ALA A 2 41.74 -5.42 -19.83
CA ALA A 2 40.77 -6.27 -19.13
C ALA A 2 41.16 -6.66 -17.68
N GLY A 3 42.46 -6.73 -17.36
CA GLY A 3 42.97 -7.18 -16.06
C GLY A 3 42.65 -6.24 -14.89
N LYS A 4 42.78 -4.92 -15.09
CA LYS A 4 42.48 -3.91 -14.05
C LYS A 4 41.00 -3.88 -13.66
N LYS A 5 40.08 -4.09 -14.61
CA LYS A 5 38.63 -4.16 -14.31
C LYS A 5 38.30 -5.40 -13.46
N ARG A 6 38.86 -6.57 -13.78
CA ARG A 6 38.67 -7.80 -13.00
C ARG A 6 39.24 -7.70 -11.58
N ALA A 7 40.41 -7.07 -11.43
CA ALA A 7 41.03 -6.86 -10.12
C ALA A 7 40.20 -5.92 -9.23
N ARG A 8 39.66 -4.82 -9.79
CA ARG A 8 38.75 -3.91 -9.07
C ARG A 8 37.44 -4.58 -8.69
N LEU A 9 36.89 -5.43 -9.57
CA LEU A 9 35.69 -6.21 -9.27
C LEU A 9 35.92 -7.20 -8.13
N LYS A 10 37.03 -7.95 -8.13
CA LYS A 10 37.38 -8.86 -7.02
C LYS A 10 37.61 -8.11 -5.71
N ALA A 11 38.26 -6.95 -5.76
CA ALA A 11 38.49 -6.12 -4.57
C ALA A 11 37.17 -5.54 -4.01
N ALA A 12 36.23 -5.14 -4.87
CA ALA A 12 34.93 -4.63 -4.47
C ALA A 12 33.98 -5.74 -3.95
N LEU A 13 34.10 -6.96 -4.48
CA LEU A 13 33.24 -8.10 -4.09
C LEU A 13 33.69 -8.79 -2.79
N GLY A 14 34.91 -8.51 -2.30
CA GLY A 14 35.44 -9.14 -1.10
C GLY A 14 35.58 -10.67 -1.22
N ASN A 15 36.01 -11.33 -0.14
CA ASN A 15 36.07 -12.79 -0.09
C ASN A 15 34.69 -13.36 0.30
N PRO A 16 33.98 -14.10 -0.56
CA PRO A 16 32.65 -14.63 -0.25
C PRO A 16 32.66 -15.69 0.86
N ARG A 17 33.84 -16.20 1.24
CA ARG A 17 34.03 -17.13 2.37
C ARG A 17 34.39 -16.44 3.69
N ALA A 18 34.57 -15.11 3.70
CA ALA A 18 34.83 -14.35 4.92
C ALA A 18 33.51 -14.11 5.68
N GLY A 19 32.86 -15.18 6.13
CA GLY A 19 31.66 -15.13 6.95
C GLY A 19 31.99 -15.08 8.45
N LYS A 20 31.46 -14.08 9.16
CA LYS A 20 31.46 -14.03 10.63
C LYS A 20 30.38 -14.99 11.16
N GLY A 21 30.78 -16.21 11.55
CA GLY A 21 29.91 -17.15 12.29
C GLY A 21 28.73 -17.73 11.51
N GLY A 22 28.07 -18.73 12.10
CA GLY A 22 26.96 -19.47 11.50
C GLY A 22 25.79 -18.57 11.07
N VAL A 23 25.09 -18.99 10.01
CA VAL A 23 23.99 -18.23 9.41
C VAL A 23 22.74 -18.40 10.28
N PRO A 24 22.21 -17.36 10.94
CA PRO A 24 20.98 -17.48 11.71
C PRO A 24 19.81 -17.81 10.77
N GLY A 25 19.12 -18.92 11.02
CA GLY A 25 17.97 -19.33 10.22
C GLY A 25 17.51 -20.76 10.52
N LEU A 26 16.39 -21.16 9.90
CA LEU A 26 15.77 -22.48 10.13
C LEU A 26 16.64 -23.65 9.66
N SER A 27 17.60 -23.39 8.76
CA SER A 27 18.56 -24.37 8.26
C SER A 27 19.99 -23.87 8.48
N PRO A 28 20.97 -24.76 8.77
CA PRO A 28 22.39 -24.42 8.75
C PRO A 28 22.89 -23.97 7.36
N ASN A 29 22.14 -24.27 6.30
CA ASN A 29 22.51 -23.91 4.93
C ASN A 29 21.97 -22.52 4.55
N PRO A 30 22.82 -21.54 4.19
CA PRO A 30 22.39 -20.20 3.79
C PRO A 30 21.48 -20.19 2.56
N ALA A 31 21.73 -21.04 1.56
CA ALA A 31 20.93 -21.09 0.34
C ALA A 31 19.49 -21.53 0.66
N THR A 32 19.35 -22.50 1.57
CA THR A 32 18.04 -22.95 2.06
C THR A 32 17.33 -21.86 2.84
N ASN A 33 18.03 -21.12 3.71
CA ASN A 33 17.44 -20.00 4.45
C ASN A 33 16.89 -18.91 3.52
N LEU A 34 17.62 -18.58 2.44
CA LEU A 34 17.17 -17.61 1.45
C LEU A 34 15.93 -18.10 0.68
N LEU A 35 15.90 -19.39 0.32
CA LEU A 35 14.74 -19.98 -0.34
C LEU A 35 13.51 -19.94 0.58
N ILE A 36 13.66 -20.36 1.84
CA ILE A 36 12.58 -20.33 2.83
C ILE A 36 12.08 -18.89 3.02
N ALA A 37 12.99 -17.93 3.21
CA ALA A 37 12.63 -16.53 3.37
C ALA A 37 11.87 -16.00 2.14
N THR A 38 12.32 -16.33 0.93
CA THR A 38 11.66 -15.89 -0.31
C THR A 38 10.25 -16.46 -0.43
N VAL A 39 10.06 -17.74 -0.12
CA VAL A 39 8.75 -18.39 -0.15
C VAL A 39 7.84 -17.80 0.92
N ALA A 40 8.34 -17.64 2.15
CA ALA A 40 7.60 -17.06 3.26
C ALA A 40 7.14 -15.63 2.93
N MET A 41 8.04 -14.80 2.40
CA MET A 41 7.72 -13.42 2.01
C MET A 41 6.66 -13.36 0.91
N ARG A 42 6.74 -14.23 -0.10
CA ARG A 42 5.72 -14.30 -1.17
C ARG A 42 4.37 -14.74 -0.62
N GLY A 43 4.35 -15.78 0.22
CA GLY A 43 3.14 -16.26 0.88
C GLY A 43 2.48 -15.19 1.75
N ALA A 44 3.26 -14.55 2.62
CA ALA A 44 2.81 -13.47 3.48
C ALA A 44 2.23 -12.30 2.67
N SER A 45 2.91 -11.90 1.59
CA SER A 45 2.44 -10.81 0.72
C SER A 45 1.10 -11.14 0.04
N MET A 46 0.91 -12.37 -0.40
CA MET A 46 -0.34 -12.81 -1.03
C MET A 46 -1.51 -12.82 -0.03
N LEU A 47 -1.28 -13.32 1.18
CA LEU A 47 -2.29 -13.33 2.24
C LEU A 47 -2.65 -11.90 2.67
N MET A 48 -1.65 -11.05 2.88
CA MET A 48 -1.85 -9.65 3.24
C MET A 48 -2.67 -8.92 2.17
N ARG A 49 -2.37 -9.12 0.88
CA ARG A 49 -3.13 -8.51 -0.22
C ARG A 49 -4.60 -8.90 -0.16
N ARG A 50 -4.91 -10.20 -0.07
CA ARG A 50 -6.28 -10.72 -0.02
C ARG A 50 -7.02 -10.21 1.23
N GLY A 51 -6.33 -10.16 2.36
CA GLY A 51 -6.87 -9.62 3.61
C GLY A 51 -7.25 -8.15 3.50
N MET A 52 -6.37 -7.32 2.94
CA MET A 52 -6.64 -5.89 2.73
C MET A 52 -7.76 -5.66 1.69
N GLU A 53 -7.76 -6.40 0.58
CA GLU A 53 -8.80 -6.29 -0.46
C GLU A 53 -10.19 -6.55 0.15
N ARG A 54 -10.33 -7.65 0.90
CA ARG A 54 -11.60 -7.99 1.57
C ARG A 54 -11.93 -7.02 2.69
N GLY A 55 -10.96 -6.64 3.51
CA GLY A 55 -11.17 -5.74 4.66
C GLY A 55 -11.62 -4.34 4.27
N LEU A 56 -11.05 -3.77 3.21
CA LEU A 56 -11.43 -2.44 2.73
C LEU A 56 -12.86 -2.43 2.17
N LEU A 57 -13.24 -3.48 1.42
CA LEU A 57 -14.56 -3.56 0.78
C LEU A 57 -15.67 -3.95 1.76
N ARG A 58 -15.37 -4.76 2.78
CA ARG A 58 -16.37 -5.26 3.75
C ARG A 58 -17.03 -4.16 4.59
N SER A 59 -16.42 -2.98 4.70
CA SER A 59 -17.02 -1.84 5.41
C SER A 59 -18.10 -1.11 4.61
N ARG A 60 -18.21 -1.36 3.29
CA ARG A 60 -19.06 -0.61 2.36
C ARG A 60 -19.90 -1.46 1.42
N TYR A 61 -19.55 -2.73 1.21
CA TYR A 61 -20.19 -3.61 0.25
C TYR A 61 -20.46 -4.98 0.86
N GLU A 62 -21.57 -5.59 0.44
CA GLU A 62 -21.90 -6.98 0.75
C GLU A 62 -20.81 -7.93 0.21
N PRO A 63 -20.59 -9.11 0.84
CA PRO A 63 -19.50 -10.00 0.49
C PRO A 63 -19.48 -10.43 -0.98
N SER A 64 -20.63 -10.69 -1.58
CA SER A 64 -20.77 -11.07 -3.00
C SER A 64 -20.31 -9.96 -3.95
N ILE A 65 -20.79 -8.74 -3.70
CA ILE A 65 -20.43 -7.54 -4.47
C ILE A 65 -18.95 -7.21 -4.29
N ALA A 66 -18.41 -7.38 -3.09
CA ALA A 66 -16.99 -7.19 -2.82
C ALA A 66 -16.13 -8.17 -3.63
N GLU A 67 -16.54 -9.44 -3.77
CA GLU A 67 -15.84 -10.40 -4.62
C GLU A 67 -15.88 -10.02 -6.10
N ASP A 68 -17.04 -9.56 -6.59
CA ASP A 68 -17.20 -9.16 -7.99
C ASP A 68 -16.38 -7.91 -8.31
N ILE A 69 -16.27 -6.95 -7.38
CA ILE A 69 -15.38 -5.79 -7.51
C ILE A 69 -13.91 -6.22 -7.61
N ILE A 70 -13.49 -7.20 -6.81
CA ILE A 70 -12.11 -7.70 -6.85
C ILE A 70 -11.85 -8.41 -8.19
N LYS A 71 -12.80 -9.23 -8.66
CA LYS A 71 -12.70 -9.99 -9.93
C LYS A 71 -12.80 -9.08 -11.16
N GLY A 72 -13.59 -8.01 -11.10
CA GLY A 72 -13.84 -7.08 -12.19
C GLY A 72 -12.76 -6.02 -12.42
N ARG A 73 -11.63 -6.10 -11.70
CA ARG A 73 -10.53 -5.13 -11.84
C ARG A 73 -9.99 -5.17 -13.28
N THR A 74 -9.97 -4.02 -13.95
CA THR A 74 -9.56 -3.95 -15.37
C THR A 74 -8.09 -4.33 -15.53
N LEU A 75 -7.74 -4.90 -16.70
CA LEU A 75 -6.35 -5.23 -17.04
C LEU A 75 -5.42 -4.00 -16.95
N GLY A 76 -5.90 -2.82 -17.35
CA GLY A 76 -5.15 -1.56 -17.24
C GLY A 76 -4.81 -1.16 -15.80
N GLN A 77 -5.76 -1.29 -14.86
CA GLN A 77 -5.50 -1.02 -13.44
C GLN A 77 -4.43 -1.96 -12.87
N THR A 78 -4.43 -3.23 -13.32
CA THR A 78 -3.42 -4.21 -12.90
C THR A 78 -2.03 -3.83 -13.41
N VAL A 79 -1.92 -3.40 -14.67
CA VAL A 79 -0.65 -2.96 -15.29
C VAL A 79 -0.07 -1.72 -14.60
N ILE A 80 -0.91 -0.71 -14.31
CA ILE A 80 -0.48 0.49 -13.58
C ILE A 80 -0.02 0.10 -12.18
N ALA A 81 -0.76 -0.76 -11.48
CA ALA A 81 -0.37 -1.22 -10.16
C ALA A 81 0.98 -1.98 -10.19
N THR A 82 1.22 -2.82 -11.20
CA THR A 82 2.48 -3.57 -11.30
C THR A 82 3.68 -2.68 -11.65
N THR A 83 3.49 -1.66 -12.48
CA THR A 83 4.57 -0.73 -12.84
C THR A 83 4.98 0.14 -11.66
N VAL A 84 4.02 0.73 -10.94
CA VAL A 84 4.31 1.47 -9.70
C VAL A 84 4.97 0.57 -8.66
N ALA A 85 4.49 -0.67 -8.52
CA ALA A 85 5.09 -1.62 -7.60
C ALA A 85 6.55 -1.94 -7.94
N ARG A 86 6.91 -2.09 -9.22
CA ARG A 86 8.31 -2.30 -9.64
C ARG A 86 9.22 -1.10 -9.34
N VAL A 87 8.73 0.12 -9.54
CA VAL A 87 9.49 1.34 -9.20
C VAL A 87 9.70 1.43 -7.69
N ALA A 88 8.66 1.12 -6.92
CA ALA A 88 8.74 1.07 -5.47
C ALA A 88 9.74 -0.01 -5.00
N THR A 89 9.64 -1.25 -5.48
CA THR A 89 10.48 -2.37 -4.99
C THR A 89 11.89 -2.42 -5.57
N GLY A 90 12.18 -1.65 -6.62
CA GLY A 90 13.52 -1.59 -7.23
C GLY A 90 14.59 -0.99 -6.32
N SER A 91 14.21 -0.25 -5.27
CA SER A 91 15.16 0.31 -4.29
C SER A 91 14.48 0.68 -2.96
N ILE A 92 15.23 0.66 -1.85
CA ILE A 92 14.73 1.09 -0.53
C ILE A 92 14.31 2.58 -0.53
N PRO A 93 15.06 3.52 -1.13
CA PRO A 93 14.62 4.92 -1.22
C PRO A 93 13.34 5.10 -2.04
N GLY A 94 13.18 4.36 -3.15
CA GLY A 94 11.95 4.36 -3.96
C GLY A 94 10.75 3.83 -3.16
N MET A 95 10.98 2.73 -2.42
CA MET A 95 10.26 2.26 -1.24
C MET A 95 9.59 3.38 -0.46
N VAL A 96 10.43 4.09 0.27
CA VAL A 96 10.06 5.12 1.23
C VAL A 96 9.37 6.29 0.55
N ALA A 97 9.85 6.74 -0.62
CA ALA A 97 9.25 7.86 -1.32
C ALA A 97 7.81 7.56 -1.76
N VAL A 98 7.57 6.44 -2.45
CA VAL A 98 6.25 6.07 -2.96
C VAL A 98 5.28 5.79 -1.81
N THR A 99 5.69 4.96 -0.84
CA THR A 99 4.84 4.63 0.31
C THR A 99 4.57 5.85 1.18
N GLY A 100 5.60 6.67 1.46
CA GLY A 100 5.47 7.92 2.21
C GLY A 100 4.52 8.91 1.55
N ALA A 101 4.65 9.12 0.24
CA ALA A 101 3.75 9.99 -0.51
C ALA A 101 2.28 9.49 -0.45
N LEU A 102 2.06 8.17 -0.56
CA LEU A 102 0.73 7.58 -0.42
C LEU A 102 0.16 7.78 0.99
N PHE A 103 0.95 7.58 2.04
CA PHE A 103 0.51 7.82 3.42
C PHE A 103 0.15 9.28 3.66
N LEU A 104 0.99 10.21 3.19
CA LEU A 104 0.72 11.63 3.28
C LEU A 104 -0.57 12.01 2.54
N LYS A 105 -0.77 11.48 1.33
CA LYS A 105 -2.00 11.70 0.56
C LYS A 105 -3.23 11.15 1.28
N ALA A 106 -3.14 9.94 1.83
CA ALA A 106 -4.24 9.33 2.57
C ALA A 106 -4.61 10.13 3.83
N ALA A 107 -3.61 10.61 4.58
CA ALA A 107 -3.82 11.47 5.75
C ALA A 107 -4.49 12.80 5.36
N TYR A 108 -4.06 13.40 4.26
CA TYR A 108 -4.66 14.62 3.72
C TYR A 108 -6.13 14.42 3.33
N GLU A 109 -6.46 13.36 2.59
CA GLU A 109 -7.84 13.08 2.19
C GLU A 109 -8.75 12.81 3.39
N ARG A 110 -8.26 12.11 4.41
CA ARG A 110 -9.02 11.87 5.65
C ARG A 110 -9.32 13.16 6.40
N GLY A 111 -8.36 14.08 6.44
CA GLY A 111 -8.53 15.41 7.02
C GLY A 111 -9.55 16.26 6.24
N ARG A 112 -9.45 16.23 4.91
CA ARG A 112 -10.37 16.96 4.02
C ARG A 112 -11.80 16.42 4.10
N ALA A 113 -11.99 15.10 4.08
CA ALA A 113 -13.32 14.48 4.18
C ALA A 113 -14.07 14.93 5.44
N ARG A 114 -13.40 14.99 6.60
CA ARG A 114 -14.00 15.51 7.85
C ARG A 114 -14.42 16.98 7.76
N ARG A 115 -13.65 17.80 7.04
CA ARG A 115 -13.98 19.22 6.83
C ARG A 115 -15.19 19.38 5.92
N GLU A 116 -15.27 18.59 4.85
CA GLU A 116 -16.40 18.64 3.93
C GLU A 116 -17.71 18.14 4.57
N LEU A 117 -17.65 17.09 5.41
CA LEU A 117 -18.80 16.65 6.21
C LEU A 117 -19.32 17.77 7.11
N ARG A 118 -18.43 18.42 7.88
CA ARG A 118 -18.81 19.54 8.77
C ARG A 118 -19.43 20.73 8.01
N LYS A 119 -18.92 21.04 6.83
CA LYS A 119 -19.52 22.08 5.97
C LYS A 119 -20.90 21.66 5.45
N GLY A 120 -21.08 20.38 5.12
CA GLY A 120 -22.37 19.80 4.76
C GLY A 120 -23.38 19.94 5.90
N ASP A 121 -23.01 19.52 7.10
CA ASP A 121 -23.86 19.60 8.30
C ASP A 121 -24.26 21.04 8.61
N ALA A 122 -23.32 21.99 8.51
CA ALA A 122 -23.60 23.41 8.71
C ALA A 122 -24.59 23.98 7.67
N LYS A 123 -24.50 23.52 6.42
CA LYS A 123 -25.46 23.90 5.36
C LYS A 123 -26.84 23.32 5.63
N LEU A 124 -26.93 22.06 6.02
CA LEU A 124 -28.20 21.40 6.37
C LEU A 124 -28.87 22.07 7.57
N ALA A 125 -28.11 22.40 8.62
CA ALA A 125 -28.62 23.13 9.78
C ALA A 125 -29.15 24.52 9.40
N LYS A 126 -28.50 25.22 8.46
CA LYS A 126 -28.98 26.50 7.94
C LYS A 126 -30.27 26.34 7.13
N MET A 127 -30.37 25.32 6.28
CA MET A 127 -31.60 25.03 5.51
C MET A 127 -32.77 24.69 6.44
N ALA A 128 -32.56 23.85 7.44
CA ALA A 128 -33.59 23.50 8.42
C ALA A 128 -34.13 24.73 9.16
N ARG A 129 -33.25 25.64 9.59
CA ARG A 129 -33.65 26.90 10.23
C ARG A 129 -34.46 27.82 9.30
N LEU A 130 -34.08 27.89 8.02
CA LEU A 130 -34.78 28.70 7.03
C LEU A 130 -36.15 28.11 6.67
N GLY A 131 -36.27 26.79 6.61
CA GLY A 131 -37.55 26.09 6.41
C GLY A 131 -38.52 26.37 7.56
N HIS A 132 -38.10 26.12 8.80
CA HIS A 132 -38.93 26.36 9.98
C HIS A 132 -39.40 27.82 10.12
N LYS A 133 -38.58 28.79 9.70
CA LYS A 133 -38.94 30.22 9.76
C LYS A 133 -39.99 30.62 8.71
N LYS A 134 -40.03 29.92 7.57
CA LYS A 134 -41.06 30.11 6.54
C LYS A 134 -42.40 29.55 7.00
N ASP A 135 -42.40 28.35 7.58
CA ASP A 135 -43.63 27.68 8.03
C ASP A 135 -44.35 28.52 9.10
N THR A 136 -43.61 29.10 10.04
CA THR A 136 -44.15 30.01 11.07
C THR A 136 -44.63 31.36 10.54
N ALA A 137 -44.22 31.77 9.35
CA ALA A 137 -44.64 33.04 8.73
C ALA A 137 -45.86 32.88 7.80
N GLU A 138 -46.26 31.64 7.50
CA GLU A 138 -47.45 31.31 6.69
C GLU A 138 -48.65 30.89 7.57
N THR A 139 -48.44 30.75 8.89
CA THR A 139 -49.49 30.45 9.88
C THR A 139 -50.03 31.67 10.64
N ASP A 140 -49.45 32.85 10.43
CA ASP A 140 -49.90 34.17 10.93
C ASP A 140 -50.55 34.97 9.79
#